data_AF-A0A842MUY2-F1
#
_entry.id   AF-A0A842MUY2-F1
#
_cell.length_a   1.000
_cell.length_b   1.000
_cell.length_c   1.000
_cell.angle_alpha   90.00
_cell.angle_beta   90.00
_cell.angle_gamma   90.00
#
_symmetry.space_group_name_H-M   'P 1'
#
loop_
_entity.id
_entity.type
_entity.pdbx_description
1 polymer ?
#
loop_
_entity_poly.entity_id
_entity_poly.type
_entity_poly.pdbx_seq_one_letter_code
_entity_poly.pdbx_strand_id
1 'polypeptide(L)'
;FLFALGPFGVELSVIVLLFTSMAWSIFFGVLGAIRSLPANVQESARSFGLIGWKYIRHVILPAITPSVISGAYLAWCDGWFFIIAAEYIQYKGTVVTPPTGGLGSLLAKATYEWQDMNVAIILLIFITFLVVYVNNLTWHRLMEKASTGKFRPVFSLGLSGVGKIGVARARRLLHFRGFHWPKAFSAASQRLRKYTCIEKIIALIFAFSAGFFVLYAIFGHLPTLQQIYDGFSKPPAQELPQLPILIALTVGRLALAYGISLVTAIGIGVLAAEHKKLAAVFYPLYDIGQGVPILALFPVLFLGLNRLIGIPRMALELTCIVMLVLDMIWYMFLNIISAVKNIPSEIREVSKLFGLKGFKRIRHIIVPCILPSIVTGSILSW
;
A
#
# COMPACT_ATOMS: atom_id res chain seq x y z
N PHE A 1 -17.60 -21.38 7.04
CA PHE A 1 -18.04 -22.15 5.85
C PHE A 1 -16.90 -23.00 5.31
N LEU A 2 -15.78 -22.43 4.84
CA LEU A 2 -14.67 -23.22 4.27
C LEU A 2 -14.05 -24.24 5.25
N PHE A 3 -13.81 -23.85 6.50
CA PHE A 3 -13.31 -24.74 7.56
C PHE A 3 -14.19 -25.98 7.81
N ALA A 4 -15.46 -26.00 7.38
CA ALA A 4 -16.33 -27.16 7.51
C ALA A 4 -15.97 -28.28 6.50
N LEU A 5 -15.21 -27.97 5.45
CA LEU A 5 -14.72 -28.95 4.46
C LEU A 5 -13.47 -29.70 4.93
N GLY A 6 -13.14 -29.64 6.23
CA GLY A 6 -11.98 -30.32 6.81
C GLY A 6 -10.64 -29.77 6.31
N PRO A 7 -9.60 -30.61 6.19
CA PRO A 7 -8.25 -30.19 5.81
C PRO A 7 -8.19 -29.46 4.46
N PHE A 8 -8.97 -29.92 3.48
CA PHE A 8 -9.08 -29.25 2.18
C PHE A 8 -9.67 -27.84 2.30
N GLY A 9 -10.66 -27.67 3.18
CA GLY A 9 -11.26 -26.37 3.47
C GLY A 9 -10.28 -25.35 4.05
N VAL A 10 -9.34 -25.82 4.86
CA VAL A 10 -8.26 -24.98 5.41
C VAL A 10 -7.34 -24.52 4.29
N GLU A 11 -6.86 -25.44 3.45
CA GLU A 11 -6.01 -25.09 2.29
C GLU A 11 -6.70 -24.09 1.35
N LEU A 12 -7.98 -24.34 1.04
CA LEU A 12 -8.76 -23.44 0.21
C LEU A 12 -8.91 -22.06 0.85
N SER A 13 -9.03 -21.98 2.18
CA SER A 13 -9.10 -20.69 2.88
C SER A 13 -7.81 -19.88 2.73
N VAL A 14 -6.65 -20.54 2.82
CA VAL A 14 -5.33 -19.90 2.60
C VAL A 14 -5.26 -19.36 1.16
N ILE A 15 -5.63 -20.17 0.17
CA ILE A 15 -5.60 -19.78 -1.25
C ILE A 15 -6.54 -18.60 -1.52
N VAL A 16 -7.75 -18.61 -0.99
CA VAL A 16 -8.73 -17.52 -1.17
C VAL A 16 -8.21 -16.23 -0.52
N LEU A 17 -7.65 -16.32 0.68
CA LEU A 17 -7.05 -15.19 1.38
C LEU A 17 -5.88 -14.59 0.58
N LEU A 18 -4.98 -15.44 0.06
CA LEU A 18 -3.90 -15.00 -0.82
C LEU A 18 -4.44 -14.37 -2.11
N PHE A 19 -5.35 -15.03 -2.82
CA PHE A 19 -5.93 -14.52 -4.06
C PHE A 19 -6.54 -13.12 -3.87
N THR A 20 -7.33 -12.92 -2.81
CA THR A 20 -7.98 -11.64 -2.55
C THR A 20 -6.98 -10.51 -2.26
N SER A 21 -5.85 -10.81 -1.64
CA SER A 21 -4.76 -9.83 -1.45
C SER A 21 -4.06 -9.48 -2.77
N MET A 22 -3.79 -10.47 -3.62
CA MET A 22 -2.94 -10.32 -4.81
C MET A 22 -3.69 -9.78 -6.03
N ALA A 23 -4.98 -10.10 -6.18
CA ALA A 23 -5.73 -9.84 -7.41
C ALA A 23 -5.86 -8.35 -7.75
N TRP A 24 -5.98 -7.49 -6.74
CA TRP A 24 -6.20 -6.06 -6.92
C TRP A 24 -4.98 -5.33 -7.50
N SER A 25 -3.78 -5.70 -7.06
CA SER A 25 -2.53 -5.10 -7.51
C SER A 25 -2.29 -5.31 -9.01
N ILE A 26 -2.57 -6.53 -9.50
CA ILE A 26 -2.53 -6.83 -10.95
C ILE A 26 -3.61 -6.06 -11.70
N PHE A 27 -4.85 -6.10 -11.19
CA PHE A 27 -6.00 -5.46 -11.84
C PHE A 27 -5.79 -3.95 -12.03
N PHE A 28 -5.41 -3.23 -10.97
CA PHE A 28 -5.18 -1.79 -11.05
C PHE A 28 -3.93 -1.45 -11.85
N GLY A 29 -2.89 -2.28 -11.82
CA GLY A 29 -1.71 -2.14 -12.67
C GLY A 29 -2.06 -2.19 -14.16
N VAL A 30 -2.85 -3.18 -14.57
CA VAL A 30 -3.36 -3.33 -15.96
C VAL A 30 -4.24 -2.15 -16.34
N LEU A 31 -5.22 -1.80 -15.50
CA LEU A 31 -6.19 -0.74 -15.79
C LEU A 31 -5.50 0.62 -15.95
N GLY A 32 -4.56 0.94 -15.04
CA GLY A 32 -3.77 2.15 -15.09
C GLY A 32 -2.94 2.24 -16.37
N ALA A 33 -2.28 1.14 -16.74
CA ALA A 33 -1.46 1.06 -17.94
C ALA A 33 -2.26 1.31 -19.22
N ILE A 34 -3.41 0.64 -19.37
CA ILE A 34 -4.28 0.81 -20.54
C ILE A 34 -4.77 2.26 -20.64
N ARG A 35 -5.19 2.88 -19.53
CA ARG A 35 -5.66 4.27 -19.51
C ARG A 35 -4.55 5.29 -19.78
N SER A 36 -3.30 4.93 -19.53
CA SER A 36 -2.14 5.79 -19.77
C SER A 36 -1.63 5.75 -21.21
N LEU A 37 -2.17 4.85 -22.06
CA LEU A 37 -1.72 4.73 -23.45
C LEU A 37 -2.00 6.03 -24.22
N PRO A 38 -0.96 6.67 -24.79
CA PRO A 38 -1.13 7.89 -25.58
C PRO A 38 -2.12 7.71 -26.73
N ALA A 39 -2.91 8.75 -27.02
CA ALA A 39 -3.93 8.71 -28.08
C ALA A 39 -3.33 8.41 -29.46
N ASN A 40 -2.13 8.94 -29.76
CA ASN A 40 -1.43 8.70 -31.03
C ASN A 40 -1.09 7.23 -31.27
N VAL A 41 -0.82 6.43 -30.23
CA VAL A 41 -0.60 4.97 -30.36
C VAL A 41 -1.90 4.27 -30.76
N GLN A 42 -3.02 4.71 -30.17
CA GLN A 42 -4.34 4.16 -30.47
C GLN A 42 -4.80 4.54 -31.88
N GLU A 43 -4.59 5.79 -32.27
CA GLU A 43 -4.91 6.32 -33.60
C GLU A 43 -4.08 5.63 -34.69
N SER A 44 -2.77 5.48 -34.46
CA SER A 44 -1.86 4.80 -35.39
C SER A 44 -2.27 3.34 -35.60
N ALA A 45 -2.62 2.62 -34.52
CA ALA A 45 -3.10 1.25 -34.63
C ALA A 45 -4.38 1.14 -35.47
N ARG A 46 -5.30 2.11 -35.36
CA ARG A 46 -6.50 2.18 -36.20
C ARG A 46 -6.17 2.47 -37.66
N SER A 47 -5.22 3.36 -37.94
CA SER A 47 -4.74 3.64 -39.30
C SER A 47 -4.13 2.40 -39.98
N PHE A 48 -3.51 1.50 -39.21
CA PHE A 48 -3.02 0.21 -39.69
C PHE A 48 -4.08 -0.91 -39.75
N GLY A 49 -5.37 -0.59 -39.48
CA GLY A 49 -6.45 -1.57 -39.52
C GLY A 49 -6.41 -2.62 -38.39
N LEU A 50 -5.69 -2.35 -37.29
CA LEU A 50 -5.64 -3.26 -36.15
C LEU A 50 -6.91 -3.12 -35.32
N ILE A 51 -7.78 -4.14 -35.37
CA ILE A 51 -9.03 -4.23 -34.60
C ILE A 51 -9.11 -5.53 -33.79
N GLY A 52 -9.92 -5.52 -32.73
CA GLY A 52 -10.21 -6.69 -31.88
C GLY A 52 -8.96 -7.36 -31.31
N TRP A 53 -8.83 -8.67 -31.51
CA TRP A 53 -7.73 -9.46 -30.96
C TRP A 53 -6.35 -9.07 -31.50
N LYS A 54 -6.27 -8.62 -32.77
CA LYS A 54 -4.99 -8.17 -33.35
C LYS A 54 -4.47 -6.92 -32.63
N TYR A 55 -5.37 -5.99 -32.29
CA TYR A 55 -5.05 -4.80 -31.48
C TYR A 55 -4.60 -5.17 -30.07
N ILE A 56 -5.31 -6.09 -29.40
CA ILE A 56 -4.94 -6.56 -28.07
C ILE A 56 -3.55 -7.21 -28.08
N ARG A 57 -3.31 -8.15 -28.99
CA ARG A 57 -2.07 -8.95 -29.03
C ARG A 57 -0.84 -8.15 -29.47
N HIS A 58 -0.99 -7.24 -30.43
CA HIS A 58 0.17 -6.55 -31.03
C HIS A 58 0.40 -5.13 -30.51
N VAL A 59 -0.63 -4.48 -29.95
CA VAL A 59 -0.52 -3.10 -29.45
C VAL A 59 -0.67 -3.06 -27.94
N ILE A 60 -1.81 -3.51 -27.40
CA ILE A 60 -2.08 -3.38 -25.96
C ILE A 60 -1.10 -4.23 -25.15
N LEU A 61 -1.10 -5.56 -25.34
CA LEU A 61 -0.31 -6.48 -24.51
C LEU A 61 1.17 -6.09 -24.45
N PRO A 62 1.86 -5.81 -25.57
CA PRO A 62 3.25 -5.41 -25.50
C PRO A 62 3.49 -4.03 -24.89
N ALA A 63 2.54 -3.10 -25.04
CA ALA A 63 2.65 -1.77 -24.45
C ALA A 63 2.43 -1.80 -22.93
N ILE A 64 1.55 -2.67 -22.43
CA ILE A 64 1.28 -2.79 -20.99
C ILE A 64 2.16 -3.82 -20.28
N THR A 65 2.95 -4.63 -21.01
CA THR A 65 3.78 -5.70 -20.44
C THR A 65 4.63 -5.23 -19.24
N PRO A 66 5.34 -4.08 -19.29
CA PRO A 66 6.11 -3.60 -18.14
C PRO A 66 5.22 -3.36 -16.91
N SER A 67 4.03 -2.80 -17.11
CA SER A 67 3.07 -2.55 -16.04
C SER A 67 2.41 -3.82 -15.52
N VAL A 68 2.18 -4.83 -16.37
CA VAL A 68 1.69 -6.14 -15.93
C VAL A 68 2.71 -6.82 -15.04
N ILE A 69 3.99 -6.81 -15.44
CA ILE A 69 5.08 -7.39 -14.64
C ILE A 69 5.25 -6.61 -13.33
N SER A 70 5.20 -5.28 -13.38
CA SER A 70 5.25 -4.44 -12.18
C SER A 70 4.06 -4.68 -11.23
N GLY A 71 2.84 -4.80 -11.75
CA GLY A 71 1.66 -5.15 -10.95
C GLY A 71 1.71 -6.56 -10.38
N ALA A 72 2.25 -7.52 -11.13
CA ALA A 72 2.46 -8.89 -10.66
C ALA A 72 3.57 -8.99 -9.60
N TYR A 73 4.62 -8.18 -9.72
CA TYR A 73 5.65 -8.01 -8.69
C TYR A 73 5.04 -7.52 -7.37
N LEU A 74 4.23 -6.45 -7.43
CA LEU A 74 3.53 -5.93 -6.24
C LEU A 74 2.59 -6.98 -5.64
N ALA A 75 1.81 -7.65 -6.48
CA ALA A 75 0.94 -8.73 -6.03
C ALA A 75 1.72 -9.87 -5.36
N TRP A 76 2.92 -10.20 -5.86
CA TRP A 76 3.78 -11.19 -5.24
C TRP A 76 4.28 -10.76 -3.86
N CYS A 77 4.66 -9.49 -3.70
CA CYS A 77 4.98 -8.91 -2.40
C CYS A 77 3.78 -8.98 -1.44
N ASP A 78 2.58 -8.64 -1.91
CA ASP A 78 1.33 -8.74 -1.12
C ASP A 78 1.06 -10.19 -0.69
N GLY A 79 1.31 -11.16 -1.58
CA GLY A 79 1.19 -12.59 -1.29
C GLY A 79 2.13 -13.04 -0.16
N TRP A 80 3.42 -12.69 -0.23
CA TRP A 80 4.37 -12.97 0.85
C TRP A 80 4.03 -12.27 2.15
N PHE A 81 3.53 -11.03 2.06
CA PHE A 81 3.07 -10.29 3.22
C PHE A 81 1.93 -11.03 3.92
N PHE A 82 0.94 -11.52 3.16
CA PHE A 82 -0.28 -12.09 3.72
C PHE A 82 -0.19 -13.59 4.07
N ILE A 83 0.74 -14.33 3.47
CA ILE A 83 0.84 -15.79 3.65
C ILE A 83 1.00 -16.20 5.11
N ILE A 84 1.73 -15.42 5.91
CA ILE A 84 2.00 -15.77 7.31
C ILE A 84 0.74 -15.67 8.17
N ALA A 85 -0.10 -14.67 7.92
CA ALA A 85 -1.40 -14.55 8.56
C ALA A 85 -2.39 -15.60 8.04
N ALA A 86 -2.32 -15.93 6.74
CA ALA A 86 -3.17 -16.95 6.14
C ALA A 86 -2.85 -18.37 6.65
N GLU A 87 -1.60 -18.69 6.93
CA GLU A 87 -1.18 -20.00 7.44
C GLU A 87 -1.39 -20.18 8.95
N TYR A 88 -1.66 -19.10 9.70
CA TYR A 88 -1.86 -19.12 11.14
C TYR A 88 -3.17 -18.43 11.51
N ILE A 89 -4.28 -19.15 11.39
CA ILE A 89 -5.64 -18.63 11.62
C ILE A 89 -6.20 -19.20 12.92
N GLN A 90 -6.88 -18.37 13.71
CA GLN A 90 -7.68 -18.86 14.84
C GLN A 90 -9.10 -19.18 14.39
N TYR A 91 -9.55 -20.41 14.63
CA TYR A 91 -10.91 -20.85 14.34
C TYR A 91 -11.49 -21.58 15.56
N LYS A 92 -12.62 -21.10 16.10
CA LYS A 92 -13.28 -21.66 17.28
C LYS A 92 -12.36 -21.82 18.51
N GLY A 93 -11.44 -20.89 18.70
CA GLY A 93 -10.51 -20.88 19.85
C GLY A 93 -9.31 -21.82 19.70
N THR A 94 -9.20 -22.57 18.60
CA THR A 94 -8.00 -23.33 18.27
C THR A 94 -7.27 -22.68 17.11
N VAL A 95 -5.94 -22.76 17.13
CA VAL A 95 -5.11 -22.37 16.00
C VAL A 95 -5.22 -23.46 14.95
N VAL A 96 -5.63 -23.07 13.75
CA VAL A 96 -5.72 -23.94 12.59
C VAL A 96 -4.61 -23.57 11.63
N THR A 97 -3.79 -24.55 11.30
CA THR A 97 -2.71 -24.45 10.30
C THR A 97 -3.02 -25.34 9.11
N PRO A 98 -2.58 -24.97 7.90
CA PRO A 98 -2.74 -25.82 6.72
C PRO A 98 -2.08 -27.19 6.95
N PRO A 99 -2.73 -28.30 6.53
CA PRO A 99 -2.19 -29.65 6.67
C PRO A 99 -0.88 -29.87 5.90
N THR A 100 -0.64 -29.12 4.82
CA THR A 100 0.63 -29.14 4.09
C THR A 100 1.78 -28.49 4.87
N GLY A 101 1.49 -27.82 5.99
CA GLY A 101 2.44 -26.99 6.72
C GLY A 101 2.63 -25.63 6.05
N GLY A 102 3.61 -24.87 6.52
CA GLY A 102 3.89 -23.55 5.98
C GLY A 102 4.93 -22.80 6.81
N LEU A 103 5.74 -21.98 6.15
CA LEU A 103 6.83 -21.24 6.82
C LEU A 103 6.29 -20.24 7.85
N GLY A 104 5.16 -19.61 7.55
CA GLY A 104 4.47 -18.72 8.48
C GLY A 104 3.90 -19.48 9.67
N SER A 105 3.27 -20.63 9.44
CA SER A 105 2.78 -21.47 10.54
C SER A 105 3.91 -21.96 11.45
N LEU A 106 5.06 -22.30 10.89
CA LEU A 106 6.24 -22.76 11.63
C LEU A 106 6.86 -21.62 12.44
N LEU A 107 6.99 -20.43 11.85
CA LEU A 107 7.46 -19.23 12.54
C LEU A 107 6.55 -18.85 13.71
N ALA A 108 5.23 -18.92 13.49
CA ALA A 108 4.24 -18.62 14.52
C ALA A 108 4.28 -19.67 15.66
N LYS A 109 4.43 -20.97 15.34
CA LYS A 109 4.64 -22.03 16.34
C LYS A 109 5.91 -21.81 17.16
N ALA A 110 7.03 -21.51 16.49
CA ALA A 110 8.29 -21.22 17.17
C ALA A 110 8.19 -20.04 18.15
N THR A 111 7.38 -19.04 17.81
CA THR A 111 7.25 -17.83 18.62
C THR A 111 6.22 -17.97 19.72
N TYR A 112 5.00 -18.44 19.41
CA TYR A 112 3.88 -18.42 20.34
C TYR A 112 3.76 -19.69 21.17
N GLU A 113 4.10 -20.85 20.60
CA GLU A 113 4.00 -22.15 21.30
C GLU A 113 5.32 -22.50 21.97
N TRP A 114 6.42 -22.53 21.21
CA TRP A 114 7.73 -22.90 21.75
C TRP A 114 8.40 -21.75 22.51
N GLN A 115 8.02 -20.51 22.22
CA GLN A 115 8.68 -19.31 22.72
C GLN A 115 10.20 -19.37 22.55
N ASP A 116 10.69 -19.94 21.45
CA ASP A 116 12.12 -20.01 21.15
C ASP A 116 12.50 -18.85 20.22
N MET A 117 13.14 -17.84 20.80
CA MET A 117 13.59 -16.65 20.07
C MET A 117 14.67 -16.99 19.05
N ASN A 118 15.55 -17.95 19.33
CA ASN A 118 16.66 -18.27 18.44
C ASN A 118 16.11 -18.91 17.16
N VAL A 119 15.22 -19.90 17.32
CA VAL A 119 14.53 -20.53 16.19
C VAL A 119 13.70 -19.51 15.42
N ALA A 120 12.95 -18.65 16.12
CA ALA A 120 12.14 -17.62 15.47
C ALA A 120 12.97 -16.62 14.64
N ILE A 121 14.12 -16.17 15.15
CA ILE A 121 15.04 -15.28 14.41
C ILE A 121 15.65 -16.00 13.21
N ILE A 122 16.09 -17.25 13.37
CA ILE A 122 16.65 -18.04 12.26
C ILE A 122 15.62 -18.22 11.15
N LEU A 123 14.38 -18.54 11.51
CA LEU A 123 13.28 -18.69 10.55
C LEU A 123 12.94 -17.36 9.87
N LEU A 124 12.92 -16.25 10.60
CA LEU A 124 12.70 -14.92 10.05
C LEU A 124 13.79 -14.53 9.04
N ILE A 125 15.06 -14.78 9.38
CA ILE A 125 16.20 -14.53 8.47
C ILE A 125 16.07 -15.41 7.23
N PHE A 126 15.71 -16.69 7.40
CA PHE A 126 15.52 -17.61 6.29
C PHE A 126 14.37 -17.18 5.36
N ILE A 127 13.21 -16.82 5.92
CA ILE A 127 12.06 -16.30 5.15
C ILE A 127 12.46 -15.03 4.41
N THR A 128 13.10 -14.09 5.09
CA THR A 128 13.55 -12.82 4.49
C THR A 128 14.52 -13.08 3.34
N PHE A 129 15.50 -13.96 3.54
CA PHE A 129 16.45 -14.37 2.51
C PHE A 129 15.73 -14.99 1.31
N LEU A 130 14.79 -15.91 1.55
CA LEU A 130 14.03 -16.57 0.50
C LEU A 130 13.26 -15.55 -0.33
N VAL A 131 12.55 -14.61 0.31
CA VAL A 131 11.79 -13.59 -0.40
C VAL A 131 12.71 -12.71 -1.24
N VAL A 132 13.79 -12.17 -0.67
CA VAL A 132 14.78 -11.34 -1.40
C VAL A 132 15.41 -12.13 -2.55
N TYR A 133 15.75 -13.39 -2.33
CA TYR A 133 16.33 -14.26 -3.34
C TYR A 133 15.38 -14.49 -4.53
N VAL A 134 14.13 -14.87 -4.25
CA VAL A 134 13.09 -15.04 -5.28
C VAL A 134 12.82 -13.72 -5.98
N ASN A 135 12.84 -12.60 -5.25
CA ASN A 135 12.60 -11.28 -5.80
C ASN A 135 13.65 -10.88 -6.84
N ASN A 136 14.91 -11.08 -6.49
CA ASN A 136 16.04 -10.79 -7.35
C ASN A 136 16.13 -11.77 -8.54
N LEU A 137 15.86 -13.06 -8.31
CA LEU A 137 15.97 -14.07 -9.36
C LEU A 137 14.87 -13.93 -10.41
N THR A 138 13.63 -13.71 -9.98
CA THR A 138 12.45 -13.73 -10.85
C THR A 138 12.14 -12.34 -11.36
N TRP A 139 11.88 -11.40 -10.46
CA TRP A 139 11.25 -10.14 -10.84
C TRP A 139 12.22 -9.13 -11.42
N HIS A 140 13.43 -9.00 -10.86
CA HIS A 140 14.45 -8.11 -11.43
C HIS A 140 14.77 -8.50 -12.89
N ARG A 141 14.94 -9.80 -13.16
CA ARG A 141 15.21 -10.31 -14.51
C ARG A 141 14.04 -10.08 -15.48
N LEU A 142 12.80 -10.26 -15.02
CA LEU A 142 11.61 -10.02 -15.83
C LEU A 142 11.40 -8.53 -16.14
N MET A 143 11.60 -7.67 -15.15
CA MET A 143 11.54 -6.21 -15.33
C MET A 143 12.61 -5.72 -16.30
N GLU A 144 13.84 -6.22 -16.19
CA GLU A 144 14.92 -5.89 -17.11
C GLU A 144 14.53 -6.27 -18.55
N LYS A 145 14.09 -7.51 -18.77
CA LYS A 145 13.63 -8.00 -20.09
C LYS A 145 12.44 -7.22 -20.66
N ALA A 146 11.49 -6.83 -19.82
CA ALA A 146 10.32 -6.07 -20.27
C ALA A 146 10.66 -4.60 -20.57
N SER A 147 11.68 -4.05 -19.91
CA SER A 147 12.18 -2.71 -20.17
C SER A 147 13.09 -2.64 -21.42
N THR A 148 13.76 -3.75 -21.77
CA THR A 148 14.58 -3.87 -22.98
C THR A 148 13.68 -4.12 -24.20
N GLY A 149 13.17 -3.05 -24.81
CA GLY A 149 12.70 -3.12 -26.20
C GLY A 149 11.40 -2.39 -26.55
N LYS A 150 10.69 -1.73 -25.63
CA LYS A 150 9.45 -0.98 -25.98
C LYS A 150 9.31 0.31 -25.20
N PHE A 151 8.55 1.24 -25.82
CA PHE A 151 8.15 2.57 -25.37
C PHE A 151 8.36 2.75 -23.87
N ARG A 152 9.31 3.58 -23.46
CA ARG A 152 9.38 4.05 -22.07
C ARG A 152 8.15 4.93 -21.88
N PRO A 153 7.07 4.50 -21.19
CA PRO A 153 6.18 5.50 -20.65
C PRO A 153 7.10 6.40 -19.82
N VAL A 154 7.16 7.68 -20.16
CA VAL A 154 7.78 8.66 -19.29
C VAL A 154 6.90 8.65 -18.05
N PHE A 155 7.25 7.78 -17.11
CA PHE A 155 6.61 7.67 -15.82
C PHE A 155 7.02 8.92 -15.06
N SER A 156 6.31 10.01 -15.33
CA SER A 156 5.86 10.82 -14.23
C SER A 156 4.67 10.05 -13.65
N LEU A 157 4.57 9.92 -12.33
CA LEU A 157 3.27 9.82 -11.67
C LEU A 157 2.54 11.16 -11.86
N GLY A 158 2.36 11.54 -13.13
CA GLY A 158 1.64 12.70 -13.58
C GLY A 158 0.22 12.22 -13.79
N LEU A 159 -0.61 12.41 -12.78
CA LEU A 159 -2.04 12.69 -13.00
C LEU A 159 -2.22 14.05 -13.73
N SER A 160 -1.27 14.44 -14.60
CA SER A 160 -1.25 15.67 -15.39
C SER A 160 -2.26 15.65 -16.54
N GLY A 161 -2.96 14.52 -16.76
CA GLY A 161 -4.18 14.47 -17.56
C GLY A 161 -5.35 15.31 -17.01
N VAL A 162 -5.23 15.91 -15.81
CA VAL A 162 -6.26 16.79 -15.23
C VAL A 162 -5.88 18.29 -15.34
N GLY A 163 -4.83 18.62 -16.08
CA GLY A 163 -4.27 19.98 -16.15
C GLY A 163 -4.71 20.86 -17.33
N LYS A 164 -5.62 20.40 -18.22
CA LYS A 164 -6.11 21.23 -19.33
C LYS A 164 -7.49 21.83 -19.03
N ILE A 165 -7.51 22.85 -18.17
CA ILE A 165 -8.51 23.91 -18.28
C ILE A 165 -7.76 25.23 -18.12
N GLY A 166 -7.50 25.89 -19.24
CA GLY A 166 -7.17 27.31 -19.23
C GLY A 166 -8.37 28.10 -18.71
N VAL A 167 -8.10 29.13 -17.91
CA VAL A 167 -8.54 30.51 -18.13
C VAL A 167 -7.90 31.38 -17.04
N ALA A 168 -7.03 32.27 -17.53
CA ALA A 168 -6.77 33.65 -17.10
C ALA A 168 -7.20 34.10 -15.69
N ARG A 169 -6.26 34.70 -14.96
CA ARG A 169 -5.95 36.15 -15.02
C ARG A 169 -5.33 36.57 -13.70
N ALA A 170 -4.10 37.06 -13.77
CA ALA A 170 -3.45 37.73 -12.65
C ALA A 170 -4.21 39.02 -12.27
N ARG A 171 -4.63 39.12 -11.01
CA ARG A 171 -4.80 40.37 -10.25
C ARG A 171 -4.50 40.03 -8.79
N ARG A 172 -3.27 40.23 -8.34
CA ARG A 172 -2.70 41.45 -7.74
C ARG A 172 -3.38 41.82 -6.41
N LEU A 173 -2.54 41.81 -5.36
CA LEU A 173 -2.65 42.55 -4.09
C LEU A 173 -3.85 42.21 -3.18
N LEU A 174 -3.56 41.59 -2.03
CA LEU A 174 -3.57 42.28 -0.74
C LEU A 174 -3.03 41.35 0.37
N HIS A 175 -2.12 41.92 1.16
CA HIS A 175 -1.66 41.42 2.45
C HIS A 175 -2.83 41.00 3.36
N PHE A 176 -2.68 39.91 4.12
CA PHE A 176 -2.79 39.92 5.59
C PHE A 176 -2.31 38.59 6.22
N ARG A 177 -1.71 38.71 7.41
CA ARG A 177 -1.32 37.62 8.32
C ARG A 177 -2.49 36.67 8.60
N GLY A 178 -2.22 35.37 8.60
CA GLY A 178 -3.17 34.32 8.97
C GLY A 178 -2.66 32.96 8.50
N PHE A 179 -2.92 31.91 9.24
CA PHE A 179 -2.53 30.54 8.93
C PHE A 179 -3.19 30.07 7.61
N HIS A 180 -2.41 29.95 6.53
CA HIS A 180 -2.91 29.54 5.21
C HIS A 180 -2.85 28.01 5.09
N TRP A 181 -4.01 27.35 5.00
CA TRP A 181 -4.08 25.96 4.57
C TRP A 181 -3.54 25.83 3.14
N PRO A 182 -2.55 24.96 2.85
CA PRO A 182 -2.09 24.75 1.49
C PRO A 182 -3.25 24.24 0.62
N LYS A 183 -3.42 24.82 -0.57
CA LYS A 183 -4.42 24.47 -1.59
C LYS A 183 -4.43 22.98 -2.01
N ALA A 184 -3.53 22.16 -1.48
CA ALA A 184 -3.59 20.71 -1.52
C ALA A 184 -4.91 20.15 -0.94
N PHE A 185 -5.47 20.80 0.09
CA PHE A 185 -6.71 20.35 0.70
C PHE A 185 -7.97 20.73 -0.08
N SER A 186 -7.96 21.82 -0.86
CA SER A 186 -9.07 22.13 -1.76
C SER A 186 -9.12 21.19 -2.97
N ALA A 187 -7.99 20.59 -3.36
CA ALA A 187 -7.97 19.53 -4.38
C ALA A 187 -8.56 18.22 -3.85
N ALA A 188 -8.35 17.90 -2.56
CA ALA A 188 -8.98 16.77 -1.90
C ALA A 188 -10.51 16.95 -1.77
N SER A 189 -10.98 18.18 -1.45
CA SER A 189 -12.42 18.47 -1.41
C SER A 189 -13.07 18.51 -2.80
N GLN A 190 -12.34 18.92 -3.84
CA GLN A 190 -12.78 18.79 -5.23
C GLN A 190 -12.88 17.32 -5.69
N ARG A 191 -12.09 16.40 -5.10
CA ARG A 191 -12.14 14.94 -5.37
C ARG A 191 -13.46 14.31 -4.90
N LEU A 192 -14.01 14.78 -3.77
CA LEU A 192 -15.34 14.39 -3.26
C LEU A 192 -16.51 14.93 -4.09
N ARG A 193 -16.26 15.94 -4.93
CA ARG A 193 -17.22 16.55 -5.87
C ARG A 193 -17.25 15.87 -7.25
N LYS A 194 -16.34 14.93 -7.52
CA LYS A 194 -16.21 14.29 -8.84
C LYS A 194 -17.24 13.18 -9.08
N TYR A 195 -17.87 12.70 -8.01
CA TYR A 195 -19.01 11.80 -8.11
C TYR A 195 -20.30 12.62 -8.07
N THR A 196 -21.12 12.49 -9.11
CA THR A 196 -22.50 12.96 -9.08
C THR A 196 -23.21 12.32 -7.88
N CYS A 197 -24.22 13.00 -7.32
CA CYS A 197 -25.02 12.42 -6.23
C CYS A 197 -25.55 11.02 -6.60
N ILE A 198 -25.85 10.84 -7.89
CA ILE A 198 -26.27 9.60 -8.52
C ILE A 198 -25.19 8.51 -8.41
N GLU A 199 -23.92 8.77 -8.72
CA GLU A 199 -22.86 7.76 -8.59
C GLU A 199 -22.62 7.35 -7.13
N LYS A 200 -22.79 8.27 -6.16
CA LYS A 200 -22.74 7.93 -4.73
C LYS A 200 -23.91 7.05 -4.32
N ILE A 201 -25.12 7.35 -4.81
CA ILE A 201 -26.31 6.53 -4.56
C ILE A 201 -26.16 5.15 -5.20
N ILE A 202 -25.68 5.08 -6.45
CA ILE A 202 -25.39 3.81 -7.14
C ILE A 202 -24.35 3.02 -6.36
N ALA A 203 -23.25 3.63 -5.95
CA ALA A 203 -22.22 2.96 -5.15
C ALA A 203 -22.76 2.47 -3.81
N LEU A 204 -23.62 3.27 -3.15
CA LEU A 204 -24.29 2.87 -1.90
C LEU A 204 -25.23 1.68 -2.12
N ILE A 205 -26.04 1.71 -3.18
CA ILE A 205 -26.95 0.62 -3.57
C ILE A 205 -26.15 -0.64 -3.88
N PHE A 206 -25.04 -0.54 -4.63
CA PHE A 206 -24.16 -1.66 -4.93
C PHE A 206 -23.47 -2.21 -3.69
N ALA A 207 -23.01 -1.35 -2.77
CA ALA A 207 -22.41 -1.79 -1.52
C ALA A 207 -23.45 -2.51 -0.64
N PHE A 208 -24.67 -1.97 -0.57
CA PHE A 208 -25.76 -2.57 0.20
C PHE A 208 -26.25 -3.86 -0.43
N SER A 209 -26.35 -3.93 -1.76
CA SER A 209 -26.76 -5.14 -2.50
C SER A 209 -25.68 -6.22 -2.45
N ALA A 210 -24.40 -5.86 -2.51
CA ALA A 210 -23.29 -6.78 -2.31
C ALA A 210 -23.30 -7.33 -0.87
N GLY A 211 -23.47 -6.47 0.13
CA GLY A 211 -23.64 -6.89 1.53
C GLY A 211 -24.84 -7.83 1.70
N PHE A 212 -25.97 -7.50 1.07
CA PHE A 212 -27.18 -8.32 1.05
C PHE A 212 -26.94 -9.69 0.40
N PHE A 213 -26.27 -9.74 -0.75
CA PHE A 213 -25.99 -10.99 -1.46
C PHE A 213 -25.00 -11.87 -0.70
N VAL A 214 -24.00 -11.27 -0.06
CA VAL A 214 -23.04 -11.98 0.81
C VAL A 214 -23.74 -12.54 2.03
N LEU A 215 -24.59 -11.75 2.70
CA LEU A 215 -25.39 -12.23 3.84
C LEU A 215 -26.32 -13.37 3.44
N TYR A 216 -27.01 -13.23 2.29
CA TYR A 216 -27.87 -14.29 1.77
C TYR A 216 -27.07 -15.56 1.41
N ALA A 217 -25.90 -15.42 0.79
CA ALA A 217 -25.03 -16.54 0.46
C ALA A 217 -24.47 -17.26 1.71
N ILE A 218 -24.26 -16.55 2.82
CA ILE A 218 -23.75 -17.12 4.07
C ILE A 218 -24.86 -17.80 4.87
N PHE A 219 -26.05 -17.19 4.96
CA PHE A 219 -27.11 -17.63 5.87
C PHE A 219 -28.26 -18.37 5.17
N GLY A 220 -28.33 -18.34 3.84
CA GLY A 220 -29.44 -18.92 3.07
C GLY A 220 -30.80 -18.22 3.26
N HIS A 221 -30.88 -17.26 4.19
CA HIS A 221 -32.04 -16.46 4.50
C HIS A 221 -31.61 -15.02 4.80
N LEU A 222 -32.53 -14.07 4.68
CA LEU A 222 -32.29 -12.72 5.18
C LEU A 222 -32.36 -12.71 6.71
N PRO A 223 -31.46 -11.95 7.38
CA PRO A 223 -31.52 -11.83 8.81
C PRO A 223 -32.89 -11.29 9.23
N THR A 224 -33.60 -12.03 10.08
CA THR A 224 -34.93 -11.63 10.55
C THR A 224 -34.80 -10.39 11.43
N LEU A 225 -35.84 -9.55 11.53
CA LEU A 225 -35.85 -8.40 12.45
C LEU A 225 -35.49 -8.82 13.89
N GLN A 226 -35.91 -10.02 14.30
CA GLN A 226 -35.55 -10.63 15.57
C GLN A 226 -34.03 -10.88 15.71
N GLN A 227 -33.36 -11.36 14.66
CA GLN A 227 -31.92 -11.62 14.66
C GLN A 227 -31.11 -10.32 14.68
N ILE A 228 -31.61 -9.27 14.03
CA ILE A 228 -31.02 -7.93 14.09
C ILE A 228 -31.15 -7.39 15.51
N TYR A 229 -32.35 -7.45 16.10
CA TYR A 229 -32.59 -7.03 17.47
C TYR A 229 -31.73 -7.82 18.48
N ASP A 230 -31.64 -9.13 18.29
CA ASP A 230 -30.79 -10.02 19.09
C ASP A 230 -29.30 -9.67 18.96
N GLY A 231 -28.83 -9.26 17.78
CA GLY A 231 -27.46 -8.79 17.57
C GLY A 231 -27.11 -7.52 18.36
N PHE A 232 -28.12 -6.68 18.66
CA PHE A 232 -27.98 -5.49 19.51
C PHE A 232 -28.30 -5.74 20.99
N SER A 233 -28.81 -6.92 21.36
CA SER A 233 -29.29 -7.22 22.72
C SER A 233 -28.54 -8.36 23.40
N LYS A 234 -27.99 -9.30 22.63
CA LYS A 234 -27.21 -10.45 23.11
C LYS A 234 -25.71 -10.22 22.82
N PRO A 235 -24.79 -10.89 23.53
CA PRO A 235 -23.35 -10.78 23.25
C PRO A 235 -23.09 -11.02 21.75
N PRO A 236 -22.34 -10.13 21.06
CA PRO A 236 -21.39 -9.14 21.57
C PRO A 236 -21.94 -7.71 21.79
N ALA A 237 -23.25 -7.50 21.90
CA ALA A 237 -23.84 -6.16 22.05
C ALA A 237 -23.28 -5.32 23.22
N GLN A 238 -22.76 -5.95 24.26
CA GLN A 238 -22.10 -5.31 25.40
C GLN A 238 -20.82 -4.54 25.01
N GLU A 239 -20.21 -4.87 23.86
CA GLU A 239 -19.02 -4.21 23.32
C GLU A 239 -19.37 -2.97 22.47
N LEU A 240 -20.64 -2.81 22.06
CA LEU A 240 -21.07 -1.68 21.22
C LEU A 240 -20.80 -0.30 21.84
N PRO A 241 -21.01 -0.08 23.16
CA PRO A 241 -20.66 1.18 23.81
C PRO A 241 -19.16 1.50 23.76
N GLN A 242 -18.31 0.48 23.58
CA GLN A 242 -16.86 0.64 23.49
C GLN A 242 -16.39 0.98 22.06
N LEU A 243 -17.26 0.89 21.04
CA LEU A 243 -16.87 1.18 19.66
C LEU A 243 -16.20 2.55 19.47
N PRO A 244 -16.69 3.66 20.05
CA PRO A 244 -16.05 4.96 19.87
C PRO A 244 -14.59 4.98 20.38
N ILE A 245 -14.33 4.33 21.52
CA ILE A 245 -12.97 4.26 22.07
C ILE A 245 -12.08 3.31 21.25
N LEU A 246 -12.59 2.18 20.79
CA LEU A 246 -11.85 1.24 19.94
C LEU A 246 -11.48 1.88 18.58
N ILE A 247 -12.40 2.65 18.00
CA ILE A 247 -12.14 3.45 16.79
C ILE A 247 -11.05 4.48 17.08
N ALA A 248 -11.17 5.25 18.17
CA ALA A 248 -10.20 6.26 18.54
C ALA A 248 -8.79 5.66 18.76
N LEU A 249 -8.68 4.50 19.41
CA LEU A 249 -7.42 3.80 19.62
C LEU A 249 -6.82 3.30 18.29
N THR A 250 -7.65 2.75 17.40
CA THR A 250 -7.20 2.24 16.09
C THR A 250 -6.72 3.38 15.19
N VAL A 251 -7.53 4.43 15.08
CA VAL A 251 -7.16 5.65 14.33
C VAL A 251 -5.95 6.33 14.98
N GLY A 252 -5.85 6.33 16.30
CA GLY A 252 -4.71 6.87 17.04
C GLY A 252 -3.39 6.18 16.69
N ARG A 253 -3.37 4.83 16.66
CA ARG A 253 -2.19 4.05 16.23
C ARG A 253 -1.79 4.36 14.80
N LEU A 254 -2.77 4.37 13.88
CA LEU A 254 -2.55 4.70 12.47
C LEU A 254 -2.00 6.11 12.30
N ALA A 255 -2.59 7.11 12.97
CA ALA A 255 -2.16 8.49 12.91
C ALA A 255 -0.75 8.69 13.47
N LEU A 256 -0.43 8.03 14.58
CA LEU A 256 0.90 8.06 15.20
C LEU A 256 1.95 7.43 14.28
N ALA A 257 1.70 6.22 13.79
CA ALA A 257 2.60 5.51 12.88
C ALA A 257 2.81 6.31 11.59
N TYR A 258 1.73 6.80 10.97
CA TYR A 258 1.79 7.64 9.79
C TYR A 258 2.62 8.92 10.03
N GLY A 259 2.45 9.59 11.17
CA GLY A 259 3.24 10.77 11.53
C GLY A 259 4.74 10.48 11.61
N ILE A 260 5.10 9.37 12.26
CA ILE A 260 6.50 8.91 12.36
C ILE A 260 7.05 8.56 10.97
N SER A 261 6.31 7.81 10.18
CA SER A 261 6.70 7.40 8.82
C SER A 261 6.88 8.59 7.89
N LEU A 262 5.96 9.55 7.92
CA LEU A 262 6.03 10.76 7.09
C LEU A 262 7.28 11.58 7.40
N VAL A 263 7.55 11.85 8.67
CA VAL A 263 8.73 12.62 9.10
C VAL A 263 10.00 11.89 8.70
N THR A 264 10.07 10.59 8.95
CA THR A 264 11.24 9.76 8.65
C THR A 264 11.47 9.66 7.15
N ALA A 265 10.42 9.41 6.35
CA ALA A 265 10.50 9.31 4.90
C ALA A 265 10.91 10.65 4.24
N ILE A 266 10.42 11.79 4.74
CA ILE A 266 10.88 13.11 4.26
C ILE A 266 12.36 13.30 4.60
N GLY A 267 12.76 13.01 5.83
CA GLY A 267 14.16 13.15 6.27
C GLY A 267 15.10 12.30 5.42
N ILE A 268 14.90 10.98 5.44
CA ILE A 268 15.75 10.02 4.74
C ILE A 268 15.66 10.21 3.22
N GLY A 269 14.46 10.42 2.67
CA GLY A 269 14.25 10.56 1.23
C GLY A 269 14.91 11.81 0.64
N VAL A 270 14.81 12.95 1.31
CA VAL A 270 15.51 14.17 0.88
C VAL A 270 17.03 13.99 1.01
N LEU A 271 17.52 13.47 2.13
CA LEU A 271 18.96 13.25 2.34
C LEU A 271 19.55 12.29 1.29
N ALA A 272 18.87 11.18 1.01
CA ALA A 272 19.28 10.22 -0.02
C ALA A 272 19.28 10.85 -1.41
N ALA A 273 18.28 11.66 -1.75
CA ALA A 273 18.19 12.31 -3.06
C ALA A 273 19.30 13.36 -3.28
N GLU A 274 19.77 14.02 -2.22
CA GLU A 274 20.82 15.05 -2.32
C GLU A 274 22.24 14.49 -2.20
N HIS A 275 22.44 13.37 -1.50
CA HIS A 275 23.76 12.82 -1.22
C HIS A 275 23.95 11.41 -1.79
N LYS A 276 24.83 11.28 -2.79
CA LYS A 276 25.16 9.99 -3.43
C LYS A 276 25.61 8.90 -2.44
N LYS A 277 26.37 9.28 -1.40
CA LYS A 277 26.82 8.33 -0.34
C LYS A 277 25.65 7.79 0.48
N LEU A 278 24.69 8.65 0.83
CA LEU A 278 23.50 8.22 1.59
C LEU A 278 22.56 7.40 0.71
N ALA A 279 22.38 7.78 -0.55
CA ALA A 279 21.66 6.98 -1.54
C ALA A 279 22.22 5.55 -1.64
N ALA A 280 23.55 5.39 -1.66
CA ALA A 280 24.19 4.08 -1.75
C ALA A 280 23.90 3.16 -0.54
N VAL A 281 23.54 3.73 0.61
CA VAL A 281 23.15 2.98 1.81
C VAL A 281 21.64 2.74 1.85
N PHE A 282 20.85 3.78 1.56
CA PHE A 282 19.39 3.70 1.69
C PHE A 282 18.71 2.91 0.58
N TYR A 283 19.27 2.83 -0.63
CA TYR A 283 18.68 2.01 -1.69
C TYR A 283 18.70 0.50 -1.37
N PRO A 284 19.84 -0.11 -1.01
CA PRO A 284 19.84 -1.50 -0.58
C PRO A 284 18.95 -1.76 0.64
N LEU A 285 18.94 -0.84 1.62
CA LEU A 285 18.09 -0.97 2.79
C LEU A 285 16.61 -0.95 2.42
N TYR A 286 16.21 -0.08 1.49
CA TYR A 286 14.87 -0.02 0.95
C TYR A 286 14.53 -1.31 0.19
N ASP A 287 15.41 -1.82 -0.66
CA ASP A 287 15.18 -3.04 -1.44
C ASP A 287 14.97 -4.26 -0.55
N ILE A 288 15.72 -4.35 0.55
CA ILE A 288 15.53 -5.38 1.59
C ILE A 288 14.25 -5.11 2.37
N GLY A 289 14.08 -3.88 2.85
CA GLY A 289 12.99 -3.48 3.75
C GLY A 289 11.60 -3.70 3.16
N GLN A 290 11.43 -3.39 1.88
CA GLN A 290 10.16 -3.66 1.16
C GLN A 290 9.94 -5.15 0.86
N GLY A 291 11.02 -5.93 0.81
CA GLY A 291 10.96 -7.36 0.51
C GLY A 291 10.71 -8.22 1.75
N VAL A 292 10.92 -7.68 2.96
CA VAL A 292 10.67 -8.42 4.19
C VAL A 292 9.15 -8.53 4.41
N PRO A 293 8.59 -9.74 4.59
CA PRO A 293 7.19 -9.86 4.96
C PRO A 293 7.00 -9.29 6.35
N ILE A 294 6.38 -8.12 6.44
CA ILE A 294 6.24 -7.39 7.71
C ILE A 294 5.47 -8.24 8.71
N LEU A 295 4.43 -8.99 8.30
CA LEU A 295 3.73 -9.93 9.18
C LEU A 295 4.63 -11.05 9.76
N ALA A 296 5.75 -11.39 9.12
CA ALA A 296 6.76 -12.30 9.70
C ALA A 296 7.47 -11.68 10.91
N LEU A 297 7.63 -10.36 10.90
CA LEU A 297 8.27 -9.64 11.99
C LEU A 297 7.39 -9.62 13.23
N PHE A 298 6.06 -9.69 13.10
CA PHE A 298 5.15 -9.51 14.23
C PHE A 298 5.44 -10.46 15.40
N PRO A 299 5.47 -11.81 15.20
CA PRO A 299 5.68 -12.72 16.32
C PRO A 299 7.05 -12.48 16.98
N VAL A 300 8.10 -12.34 16.17
CA VAL A 300 9.48 -12.15 16.65
C VAL A 300 9.65 -10.83 17.40
N LEU A 301 9.15 -9.73 16.84
CA LEU A 301 9.19 -8.40 17.46
C LEU A 301 8.38 -8.37 18.75
N PHE A 302 7.18 -8.95 18.75
CA PHE A 302 6.37 -9.03 19.96
C PHE A 302 7.08 -9.82 21.05
N LEU A 303 7.58 -11.02 20.76
CA LEU A 303 8.29 -11.83 21.74
C LEU A 303 9.54 -11.10 22.28
N GLY A 304 10.27 -10.39 21.41
CA GLY A 304 11.47 -9.65 21.79
C GLY A 304 11.16 -8.45 22.68
N LEU A 305 10.19 -7.63 22.29
CA LEU A 305 9.75 -6.48 23.07
C LEU A 305 9.09 -6.91 24.38
N ASN A 306 8.34 -8.01 24.38
CA ASN A 306 7.72 -8.53 25.59
C ASN A 306 8.79 -8.99 26.60
N ARG A 307 9.87 -9.64 26.13
CA ARG A 307 11.01 -10.01 26.98
C ARG A 307 11.80 -8.81 27.49
N LEU A 308 11.93 -7.76 26.67
CA LEU A 308 12.72 -6.58 27.01
C LEU A 308 11.98 -5.63 27.96
N ILE A 309 10.68 -5.41 27.73
CA ILE A 309 9.86 -4.45 28.50
C ILE A 309 9.23 -5.14 29.71
N GLY A 310 8.89 -6.43 29.61
CA GLY A 310 8.21 -7.17 30.67
C GLY A 310 6.73 -6.81 30.86
N ILE A 311 6.17 -5.94 30.01
CA ILE A 311 4.77 -5.48 30.07
C ILE A 311 4.08 -5.88 28.75
N PRO A 312 3.31 -6.99 28.72
CA PRO A 312 2.76 -7.54 27.47
C PRO A 312 1.89 -6.56 26.69
N ARG A 313 1.07 -5.77 27.38
CA ARG A 313 0.21 -4.76 26.74
C ARG A 313 1.04 -3.70 26.01
N MET A 314 2.07 -3.17 26.65
CA MET A 314 2.94 -2.15 26.05
C MET A 314 3.77 -2.73 24.90
N ALA A 315 4.25 -3.97 25.04
CA ALA A 315 4.95 -4.66 23.97
C ALA A 315 4.07 -4.83 22.72
N LEU A 316 2.80 -5.26 22.88
CA LEU A 316 1.86 -5.37 21.77
C LEU A 316 1.62 -4.02 21.07
N GLU A 317 1.36 -2.96 21.83
CA GLU A 317 1.14 -1.62 21.29
C GLU A 317 2.35 -1.13 20.48
N LEU A 318 3.56 -1.31 21.02
CA LEU A 318 4.79 -0.91 20.35
C LEU A 318 5.06 -1.78 19.12
N THR A 319 4.83 -3.09 19.17
CA THR A 319 4.93 -3.97 18.00
C THR A 319 4.00 -3.48 16.89
N CYS A 320 2.73 -3.20 17.19
CA CYS A 320 1.78 -2.68 16.22
C CYS A 320 2.26 -1.36 15.58
N ILE A 321 2.73 -0.40 16.39
CA ILE A 321 3.22 0.89 15.88
C ILE A 321 4.47 0.70 15.01
N VAL A 322 5.45 -0.09 15.46
CA VAL A 322 6.68 -0.35 14.70
C VAL A 322 6.37 -1.02 13.36
N MET A 323 5.47 -2.00 13.37
CA MET A 323 5.02 -2.71 12.17
C MET A 323 4.35 -1.77 11.17
N LEU A 324 3.42 -0.93 11.64
CA LEU A 324 2.79 0.10 10.79
C LEU A 324 3.83 1.09 10.24
N VAL A 325 4.81 1.49 11.05
CA VAL A 325 5.87 2.39 10.58
C VAL A 325 6.69 1.75 9.47
N LEU A 326 7.12 0.49 9.68
CA LEU A 326 7.89 -0.28 8.71
C LEU A 326 7.11 -0.52 7.41
N ASP A 327 5.79 -0.66 7.47
CA ASP A 327 4.94 -0.79 6.29
C ASP A 327 4.86 0.51 5.47
N MET A 328 4.54 1.62 6.15
CA MET A 328 4.28 2.89 5.47
C MET A 328 5.55 3.56 4.92
N ILE A 329 6.69 3.40 5.61
CA ILE A 329 7.89 4.21 5.34
C ILE A 329 8.46 4.01 3.93
N TRP A 330 8.45 2.79 3.40
CA TRP A 330 9.12 2.45 2.14
C TRP A 330 8.43 3.08 0.92
N TYR A 331 7.11 3.00 0.86
CA TYR A 331 6.32 3.62 -0.21
C TYR A 331 6.42 5.14 -0.20
N MET A 332 6.40 5.75 0.98
CA MET A 332 6.57 7.20 1.13
C MET A 332 7.97 7.64 0.70
N PHE A 333 9.00 6.91 1.13
CA PHE A 333 10.40 7.18 0.81
C PHE A 333 10.66 7.22 -0.69
N LEU A 334 10.15 6.24 -1.46
CA LEU A 334 10.29 6.25 -2.93
C LEU A 334 9.62 7.46 -3.59
N ASN A 335 8.38 7.76 -3.18
CA ASN A 335 7.63 8.87 -3.74
C ASN A 335 8.36 10.20 -3.50
N ILE A 336 8.94 10.35 -2.31
CA ILE A 336 9.73 11.52 -1.93
C ILE A 336 11.02 11.60 -2.74
N ILE A 337 11.81 10.52 -2.83
CA ILE A 337 13.07 10.52 -3.62
C ILE A 337 12.79 10.85 -5.08
N SER A 338 11.82 10.17 -5.69
CA SER A 338 11.48 10.37 -7.10
C SER A 338 11.11 11.83 -7.35
N ALA A 339 10.29 12.42 -6.47
CA ALA A 339 9.90 13.81 -6.57
C ALA A 339 11.09 14.77 -6.43
N VAL A 340 11.97 14.56 -5.44
CA VAL A 340 13.15 15.42 -5.22
C VAL A 340 14.11 15.36 -6.41
N LYS A 341 14.33 14.17 -6.98
CA LYS A 341 15.18 14.00 -8.15
C LYS A 341 14.62 14.66 -9.41
N ASN A 342 13.29 14.69 -9.53
CA ASN A 342 12.58 15.30 -10.65
C ASN A 342 12.36 16.82 -10.50
N ILE A 343 12.87 17.46 -9.44
CA ILE A 343 12.85 18.93 -9.32
C ILE A 343 13.67 19.53 -10.48
N PRO A 344 13.08 20.45 -11.28
CA PRO A 344 13.78 21.10 -12.39
C PRO A 344 15.08 21.80 -11.95
N SER A 345 16.09 21.80 -12.81
CA SER A 345 17.40 22.41 -12.53
C SER A 345 17.30 23.90 -12.21
N GLU A 346 16.37 24.61 -12.83
CA GLU A 346 16.15 26.05 -12.68
C GLU A 346 15.75 26.39 -11.23
N ILE A 347 14.87 25.58 -10.62
CA ILE A 347 14.47 25.74 -9.21
C ILE A 347 15.68 25.51 -8.28
N ARG A 348 16.56 24.56 -8.65
CA ARG A 348 17.77 24.27 -7.88
C ARG A 348 18.80 25.39 -8.01
N GLU A 349 18.92 26.02 -9.16
CA GLU A 349 19.78 27.18 -9.41
C GLU A 349 19.30 28.43 -8.67
N VAL A 350 17.99 28.71 -8.72
CA VAL A 350 17.37 29.78 -7.92
C VAL A 350 17.70 29.61 -6.45
N SER A 351 17.56 28.39 -5.90
CA SER A 351 17.93 28.11 -4.51
C SER A 351 19.41 28.41 -4.20
N LYS A 352 20.33 28.20 -5.15
CA LYS A 352 21.75 28.51 -4.99
C LYS A 352 22.01 30.02 -5.04
N LEU A 353 21.35 30.74 -5.95
CA LEU A 353 21.45 32.20 -6.09
C LEU A 353 20.99 32.91 -4.81
N PHE A 354 19.89 32.45 -4.20
CA PHE A 354 19.41 32.97 -2.92
C PHE A 354 20.18 32.46 -1.69
N GLY A 355 21.24 31.68 -1.87
CA GLY A 355 22.07 31.17 -0.78
C GLY A 355 21.35 30.23 0.20
N LEU A 356 20.22 29.63 -0.20
CA LEU A 356 19.43 28.76 0.66
C LEU A 356 20.18 27.43 0.89
N LYS A 357 20.51 27.13 2.14
CA LYS A 357 21.20 25.89 2.56
C LYS A 357 20.44 25.17 3.67
N GLY A 358 20.70 23.87 3.80
CA GLY A 358 20.18 23.01 4.87
C GLY A 358 18.66 23.10 5.03
N PHE A 359 18.19 23.26 6.27
CA PHE A 359 16.77 23.28 6.61
C PHE A 359 15.99 24.40 5.93
N LYS A 360 16.60 25.58 5.69
CA LYS A 360 15.94 26.68 4.97
C LYS A 360 15.58 26.27 3.54
N ARG A 361 16.48 25.55 2.86
CA ARG A 361 16.26 25.01 1.51
C ARG A 361 15.20 23.92 1.51
N ILE A 362 15.25 23.00 2.48
CA ILE A 362 14.25 21.93 2.61
C ILE A 362 12.85 22.54 2.77
N ARG A 363 12.68 23.46 3.74
CA ARG A 363 11.38 24.04 4.08
C ARG A 363 10.80 24.94 2.99
N HIS A 364 11.62 25.74 2.30
CA HIS A 364 11.13 26.78 1.38
C HIS A 364 11.17 26.39 -0.10
N ILE A 365 11.96 25.38 -0.47
CA ILE A 365 12.10 24.94 -1.87
C ILE A 365 11.64 23.49 -2.02
N ILE A 366 12.29 22.57 -1.31
CA ILE A 366 12.10 21.13 -1.55
C ILE A 366 10.68 20.71 -1.17
N VAL A 367 10.27 20.91 0.09
CA VAL A 367 8.96 20.48 0.61
C VAL A 367 7.80 21.06 -0.22
N PRO A 368 7.76 22.37 -0.56
CA PRO A 368 6.72 22.91 -1.44
C PRO A 368 6.69 22.27 -2.82
N CYS A 369 7.86 22.00 -3.44
CA CYS A 369 7.94 21.37 -4.75
C CYS A 369 7.45 19.91 -4.74
N ILE A 370 7.75 19.16 -3.68
CA ILE A 370 7.40 17.73 -3.59
C ILE A 370 6.08 17.48 -2.85
N LEU A 371 5.38 18.52 -2.40
CA LEU A 371 4.12 18.39 -1.65
C LEU A 371 3.07 17.51 -2.36
N PRO A 372 2.86 17.60 -3.69
CA PRO A 372 1.95 16.69 -4.37
C PRO A 372 2.35 15.22 -4.22
N SER A 373 3.66 14.94 -4.26
CA SER A 373 4.21 13.59 -4.09
C SER A 373 4.18 13.11 -2.64
N ILE A 374 4.33 14.01 -1.67
CA ILE A 374 4.08 13.69 -0.25
C ILE A 374 2.63 13.24 -0.09
N VAL A 375 1.67 14.00 -0.60
CA VAL A 375 0.24 13.65 -0.52
C VAL A 375 -0.04 12.33 -1.24
N THR A 376 0.56 12.12 -2.41
CA THR A 376 0.37 10.89 -3.19
C THR A 376 0.95 9.68 -2.47
N GLY A 377 2.20 9.79 -1.99
CA GLY A 377 2.84 8.74 -1.20
C GLY A 377 2.06 8.43 0.08
N SER A 378 1.49 9.45 0.72
CA SER A 378 0.67 9.28 1.93
C SER A 378 -0.65 8.55 1.66
N ILE A 379 -1.26 8.76 0.50
CA ILE A 379 -2.49 8.06 0.11
C ILE A 379 -2.19 6.59 -0.23
N LEU A 380 -1.04 6.32 -0.83
CA LEU A 380 -0.64 4.97 -1.25
C LEU A 380 -0.06 4.14 -0.09
N SER A 381 0.45 4.78 0.95
CA SER A 381 1.01 4.14 2.12
C SER A 381 -0.03 3.91 3.23
N TRP A 382 -1.33 4.09 2.96
CA TRP A 382 -2.38 4.05 3.97
C TRP A 382 -3.27 2.81 3.85
#